data_AF-A0A2E9VLD8-F1
#
_entry.id   AF-A0A2E9VLD8-F1
#
_cell.length_a   1.000
_cell.length_b   1.000
_cell.length_c   1.000
_cell.angle_alpha   90.00
_cell.angle_beta   90.00
_cell.angle_gamma   90.00
#
_symmetry.space_group_name_H-M   'P 1'
#
loop_
_entity.id
_entity.type
_entity.pdbx_description
1 polymer ?
#
loop_
_entity_poly.entity_id
_entity_poly.type
_entity_poly.pdbx_seq_one_letter_code
_entity_poly.pdbx_strand_id
1 'polypeptide(L)'
;MISRISCLLITILLMSVVAMWVTADEKATSEDQTATPPALPEKLQKLLKQATPLNPQETLFLDRPAKAIYLKATVALQEGLLEMLCCPEQTKEHESILATNCSATPIHTALLALGAQSGEPVSFDPVFNAPTGEVLAITILWKADDGTVREQDSHEWIQTVTRRYFTAPLVTLPAGLTLPEDSDLMYDKTNQELLHFGTMSAEEEKMHLTLSNDPAFQKAIRELQKSSQPSLLEADWVFAGSIIDVDPTTGQKRYLADGGDLICVANFPSAMIDIAIKSSASDGQRGYEANPQTVPAPGTPVVIKIQRQKDVAVKQAN
;
A
#
# COMPACT_ATOMS: atom_id res chain seq x y z
N MET A 1 82.29 -30.06 -25.37
CA MET A 1 82.96 -29.45 -26.55
C MET A 1 82.05 -28.31 -27.02
N ILE A 2 82.43 -27.05 -26.78
CA ILE A 2 82.82 -26.03 -27.81
C ILE A 2 81.66 -25.75 -28.78
N SER A 3 81.13 -24.56 -29.09
CA SER A 3 81.46 -23.12 -29.05
C SER A 3 80.12 -22.37 -29.30
N ARG A 4 79.75 -21.25 -28.66
CA ARG A 4 80.00 -19.83 -28.99
C ARG A 4 79.68 -19.36 -30.44
N ILE A 5 79.05 -18.15 -30.50
CA ILE A 5 79.03 -17.12 -31.58
C ILE A 5 77.98 -17.36 -32.67
N SER A 6 77.23 -16.40 -33.25
CA SER A 6 76.92 -14.97 -33.08
C SER A 6 75.92 -14.59 -34.20
N CYS A 7 75.20 -13.47 -34.04
CA CYS A 7 74.68 -12.60 -35.13
C CYS A 7 73.68 -13.20 -36.14
N LEU A 8 72.76 -12.48 -36.78
CA LEU A 8 72.14 -11.17 -36.67
C LEU A 8 71.16 -11.17 -37.86
N LEU A 9 69.91 -10.72 -37.64
CA LEU A 9 69.00 -10.15 -38.64
C LEU A 9 68.62 -11.00 -39.88
N ILE A 10 67.33 -11.31 -40.03
CA ILE A 10 66.50 -10.83 -41.16
C ILE A 10 65.03 -10.92 -40.74
N THR A 11 64.42 -9.73 -40.80
CA THR A 11 63.02 -9.35 -40.62
C THR A 11 62.10 -9.91 -41.70
N ILE A 12 60.77 -9.73 -41.52
CA ILE A 12 59.62 -9.93 -42.45
C ILE A 12 58.73 -11.10 -41.95
N LEU A 13 57.45 -10.97 -41.61
CA LEU A 13 56.39 -9.99 -41.89
C LEU A 13 55.34 -10.07 -40.75
N LEU A 14 54.94 -8.93 -40.18
CA LEU A 14 53.79 -8.86 -39.26
C LEU A 14 52.49 -9.09 -40.06
N MET A 15 51.72 -10.11 -39.72
CA MET A 15 50.27 -10.12 -39.98
C MET A 15 49.56 -9.47 -38.79
N SER A 16 48.92 -8.35 -39.06
CA SER A 16 48.09 -7.57 -38.17
C SER A 16 46.86 -8.35 -37.71
N VAL A 17 46.79 -8.66 -36.41
CA VAL A 17 45.53 -8.94 -35.72
C VAL A 17 45.22 -7.71 -34.88
N VAL A 18 44.36 -6.83 -35.39
CA VAL A 18 43.77 -5.76 -34.58
C VAL A 18 42.68 -6.41 -33.73
N ALA A 19 43.04 -6.82 -32.51
CA ALA A 19 42.05 -7.10 -31.49
C ALA A 19 41.43 -5.76 -31.09
N MET A 20 40.19 -5.53 -31.51
CA MET A 20 39.39 -4.38 -31.13
C MET A 20 38.92 -4.61 -29.69
N TRP A 21 39.67 -4.09 -28.72
CA TRP A 21 39.21 -4.03 -27.33
C TRP A 21 38.18 -2.91 -27.24
N VAL A 22 36.90 -3.26 -27.28
CA VAL A 22 35.84 -2.36 -26.82
C VAL A 22 35.96 -2.32 -25.31
N THR A 23 36.64 -1.30 -24.79
CA THR A 23 36.48 -0.92 -23.38
C THR A 23 35.12 -0.25 -23.26
N ALA A 24 34.11 -1.01 -22.86
CA ALA A 24 32.89 -0.45 -22.31
C ALA A 24 33.26 0.20 -20.97
N ASP A 25 33.66 1.47 -21.03
CA ASP A 25 33.69 2.35 -19.86
C ASP A 25 32.25 2.80 -19.60
N GLU A 26 31.41 1.84 -19.22
CA GLU A 26 30.04 2.10 -18.79
C GLU A 26 30.13 2.59 -17.35
N LYS A 27 30.42 3.89 -17.24
CA LYS A 27 30.30 4.63 -16.00
C LYS A 27 28.79 4.69 -15.67
N ALA A 28 28.29 3.61 -15.09
CA ALA A 28 26.99 3.55 -14.45
C ALA A 28 26.99 4.61 -13.36
N THR A 29 26.43 5.78 -13.66
CA THR A 29 26.00 6.76 -12.67
C THR A 29 24.84 6.14 -11.90
N SER A 30 25.17 5.30 -10.93
CA SER A 30 24.27 4.99 -9.82
C SER A 30 24.16 6.25 -8.96
N GLU A 31 23.28 7.17 -9.35
CA GLU A 31 22.74 8.14 -8.42
C GLU A 31 21.73 7.43 -7.51
N ASP A 32 22.22 6.48 -6.71
CA ASP A 32 21.55 6.12 -5.46
C ASP A 32 21.92 7.20 -4.44
N GLN A 33 21.33 8.39 -4.63
CA GLN A 33 21.29 9.36 -3.57
C GLN A 33 20.25 8.84 -2.58
N THR A 34 20.69 8.07 -1.60
CA THR A 34 19.95 7.90 -0.34
C THR A 34 19.83 9.28 0.30
N ALA A 35 18.85 10.05 -0.15
CA ALA A 35 18.47 11.31 0.44
C ALA A 35 18.06 11.01 1.87
N THR A 36 18.69 11.69 2.85
CA THR A 36 18.26 11.62 4.24
C THR A 36 16.77 11.92 4.30
N PRO A 37 15.94 11.05 4.90
CA PRO A 37 14.50 11.28 4.99
C PRO A 37 14.25 12.67 5.57
N PRO A 38 13.23 13.40 5.09
CA PRO A 38 12.91 14.72 5.61
C PRO A 38 12.74 14.66 7.13
N ALA A 39 13.15 15.69 7.85
CA ALA A 39 12.84 15.75 9.27
C ALA A 39 11.33 15.98 9.47
N LEU A 40 10.76 15.36 10.51
CA LEU A 40 9.38 15.64 10.92
C LEU A 40 9.21 17.15 11.19
N PRO A 41 8.14 17.83 10.73
CA PRO A 41 7.95 19.27 10.92
C PRO A 41 7.90 19.67 12.41
N GLU A 42 8.35 20.88 12.75
CA GLU A 42 8.41 21.37 14.14
C GLU A 42 7.08 21.26 14.89
N LYS A 43 5.95 21.50 14.22
CA LYS A 43 4.62 21.41 14.84
C LYS A 43 4.33 19.98 15.32
N LEU A 44 4.70 18.97 14.53
CA LEU A 44 4.55 17.57 14.93
C LEU A 44 5.60 17.16 15.96
N GLN A 45 6.82 17.69 15.90
CA GLN A 45 7.79 17.50 16.98
C GLN A 45 7.27 18.06 18.32
N LYS A 46 6.67 19.26 18.31
CA LYS A 46 6.06 19.89 19.49
C LYS A 46 4.86 19.12 20.01
N LEU A 47 4.07 18.50 19.13
CA LEU A 47 2.99 17.57 19.50
C LEU A 47 3.57 16.37 20.27
N LEU A 48 4.57 15.68 19.70
CA LEU A 48 5.16 14.49 20.30
C LEU A 48 5.86 14.79 21.64
N LYS A 49 6.45 15.98 21.82
CA LYS A 49 7.05 16.42 23.09
C LYS A 49 6.05 16.54 24.25
N GLN A 50 4.75 16.59 23.98
CA GLN A 50 3.70 16.60 25.01
C GLN A 50 3.30 15.18 25.43
N ALA A 51 3.68 14.17 24.65
CA ALA A 51 3.42 12.76 24.90
C ALA A 51 4.63 12.08 25.58
N THR A 52 4.39 10.94 26.20
CA THR A 52 5.45 10.13 26.84
C THR A 52 6.01 9.14 25.82
N PRO A 53 7.33 9.17 25.48
CA PRO A 53 7.93 8.14 24.63
C PRO A 53 7.89 6.78 25.33
N LEU A 54 7.57 5.72 24.57
CA LEU A 54 7.45 4.36 25.08
C LEU A 54 8.63 3.47 24.67
N ASN A 55 9.54 3.95 23.84
CA ASN A 55 10.75 3.25 23.44
C ASN A 55 11.96 4.20 23.28
N PRO A 56 13.21 3.69 23.43
CA PRO A 56 14.42 4.53 23.36
C PRO A 56 14.61 5.27 22.03
N GLN A 57 14.08 4.72 20.93
CA GLN A 57 14.14 5.34 19.61
C GLN A 57 13.12 6.47 19.43
N GLU A 58 12.23 6.67 20.41
CA GLU A 58 11.15 7.66 20.35
C GLU A 58 10.31 7.53 19.07
N THR A 59 9.96 6.32 18.69
CA THR A 59 9.09 6.04 17.53
C THR A 59 7.64 5.78 17.94
N LEU A 60 7.39 5.48 19.21
CA LEU A 60 6.06 5.28 19.79
C LEU A 60 5.88 6.15 21.04
N PHE A 61 4.74 6.80 21.16
CA PHE A 61 4.40 7.68 22.28
C PHE A 61 2.99 7.41 22.80
N LEU A 62 2.78 7.65 24.09
CA LEU A 62 1.47 7.63 24.75
C LEU A 62 1.13 9.03 25.26
N ASP A 63 -0.04 9.52 24.87
CA ASP A 63 -0.63 10.77 25.32
C ASP A 63 -1.94 10.49 26.04
N ARG A 64 -1.88 10.46 27.38
CA ARG A 64 -3.04 10.18 28.23
C ARG A 64 -4.10 11.29 28.16
N PRO A 65 -3.76 12.59 28.23
CA PRO A 65 -4.73 13.67 28.04
C PRO A 65 -5.46 13.60 26.70
N ALA A 66 -4.74 13.39 25.59
CA ALA A 66 -5.34 13.27 24.27
C ALA A 66 -6.01 11.91 24.04
N LYS A 67 -5.84 10.96 24.97
CA LYS A 67 -6.25 9.55 24.83
C LYS A 67 -5.83 8.98 23.47
N ALA A 68 -4.55 9.12 23.16
CA ALA A 68 -3.98 8.71 21.90
C ALA A 68 -2.63 8.02 22.11
N ILE A 69 -2.27 7.15 21.17
CA ILE A 69 -0.88 6.81 20.91
C ILE A 69 -0.44 7.47 19.60
N TYR A 70 0.84 7.82 19.51
CA TYR A 70 1.44 8.37 18.30
C TYR A 70 2.58 7.48 17.84
N LEU A 71 2.60 7.16 16.54
CA LEU A 71 3.68 6.41 15.90
C LEU A 71 4.35 7.29 14.85
N LYS A 72 5.68 7.36 14.86
CA LYS A 72 6.43 7.90 13.73
C LYS A 72 6.45 6.85 12.63
N ALA A 73 6.14 7.25 11.41
CA ALA A 73 6.19 6.40 10.23
C ALA A 73 6.63 7.21 9.01
N THR A 74 6.86 6.52 7.91
CA THR A 74 7.21 7.10 6.61
C THR A 74 6.28 6.53 5.55
N VAL A 75 5.90 7.32 4.54
CA VAL A 75 5.21 6.78 3.37
C VAL A 75 6.14 5.86 2.60
N ALA A 76 5.75 4.60 2.45
CA ALA A 76 6.47 3.59 1.67
C ALA A 76 5.89 3.42 0.27
N LEU A 77 4.56 3.46 0.16
CA LEU A 77 3.83 3.22 -1.09
C LEU A 77 2.74 4.28 -1.30
N GLN A 78 2.77 4.95 -2.46
CA GLN A 78 1.78 5.94 -2.85
C GLN A 78 0.74 5.38 -3.84
N GLU A 79 1.13 4.36 -4.61
CA GLU A 79 0.29 3.67 -5.60
C GLU A 79 0.57 2.17 -5.57
N GLY A 80 -0.48 1.34 -5.60
CA GLY A 80 -0.36 -0.11 -5.61
C GLY A 80 -1.43 -0.82 -4.79
N LEU A 81 -1.51 -2.14 -4.95
CA LEU A 81 -2.39 -3.01 -4.16
C LEU A 81 -1.91 -3.04 -2.70
N LEU A 82 -2.86 -3.11 -1.79
CA LEU A 82 -2.60 -3.07 -0.36
C LEU A 82 -3.01 -4.37 0.33
N GLU A 83 -2.12 -4.84 1.19
CA GLU A 83 -2.47 -5.72 2.31
C GLU A 83 -2.54 -4.93 3.62
N MET A 84 -1.76 -3.84 3.72
CA MET A 84 -1.62 -3.05 4.95
C MET A 84 -1.83 -1.55 4.72
N LEU A 85 -2.34 -0.87 5.75
CA LEU A 85 -2.13 0.57 5.91
C LEU A 85 -0.72 0.85 6.42
N CYS A 86 -0.24 0.07 7.40
CA CYS A 86 1.06 0.28 8.03
C CYS A 86 1.70 -1.06 8.40
N CYS A 87 3.01 -1.19 8.15
CA CYS A 87 3.84 -2.32 8.56
C CYS A 87 5.08 -1.85 9.36
N PRO A 88 5.74 -2.75 10.12
CA PRO A 88 7.10 -2.50 10.58
C PRO A 88 8.06 -2.34 9.39
N GLU A 89 9.08 -1.51 9.51
CA GLU A 89 10.15 -1.42 8.50
C GLU A 89 10.83 -2.78 8.25
N GLN A 90 11.26 -3.01 7.02
CA GLN A 90 11.89 -4.22 6.48
C GLN A 90 10.98 -5.46 6.49
N THR A 91 9.69 -5.28 6.21
CA THR A 91 8.72 -6.39 6.19
C THR A 91 7.86 -6.38 4.93
N LYS A 92 6.87 -5.49 4.86
CA LYS A 92 5.77 -5.50 3.86
C LYS A 92 5.59 -4.15 3.14
N GLU A 93 6.64 -3.35 3.00
CA GLU A 93 6.56 -2.00 2.41
C GLU A 93 6.03 -1.96 0.97
N HIS A 94 6.16 -3.06 0.22
CA HIS A 94 5.67 -3.20 -1.16
C HIS A 94 4.14 -3.31 -1.26
N GLU A 95 3.45 -3.48 -0.13
CA GLU A 95 2.00 -3.64 -0.03
C GLU A 95 1.42 -2.86 1.17
N SER A 96 2.18 -1.87 1.66
CA SER A 96 1.86 -1.03 2.82
C SER A 96 2.04 0.45 2.50
N ILE A 97 1.04 1.29 2.77
CA ILE A 97 1.18 2.74 2.57
C ILE A 97 2.27 3.31 3.49
N LEU A 98 2.32 2.87 4.75
CA LEU A 98 3.21 3.37 5.78
C LEU A 98 4.17 2.30 6.30
N ALA A 99 5.39 2.71 6.63
CA ALA A 99 6.37 1.89 7.34
C ALA A 99 6.79 2.58 8.64
N THR A 100 6.84 1.84 9.75
CA THR A 100 7.26 2.36 11.06
C THR A 100 8.43 1.56 11.63
N ASN A 101 9.43 2.24 12.20
CA ASN A 101 10.50 1.62 12.97
C ASN A 101 10.05 1.28 14.41
N CYS A 102 8.91 0.60 14.52
CA CYS A 102 8.35 0.14 15.78
C CYS A 102 7.68 -1.21 15.52
N SER A 103 8.08 -2.25 16.24
CA SER A 103 7.45 -3.56 16.11
C SER A 103 6.03 -3.54 16.70
N ALA A 104 5.20 -4.52 16.36
CA ALA A 104 3.80 -4.58 16.79
C ALA A 104 3.65 -4.77 18.32
N THR A 105 4.52 -5.55 18.95
CA THR A 105 4.47 -5.82 20.41
C THR A 105 4.37 -4.56 21.30
N PRO A 106 5.26 -3.55 21.19
CA PRO A 106 5.15 -2.32 21.98
C PRO A 106 3.88 -1.51 21.63
N ILE A 107 3.43 -1.55 20.38
CA ILE A 107 2.22 -0.84 19.93
C ILE A 107 0.98 -1.47 20.56
N HIS A 108 0.88 -2.80 20.53
CA HIS A 108 -0.15 -3.56 21.25
C HIS A 108 -0.19 -3.17 22.73
N THR A 109 0.98 -3.15 23.37
CA THR A 109 1.10 -2.79 24.80
C THR A 109 0.62 -1.35 25.06
N ALA A 110 0.91 -0.42 24.15
CA ALA A 110 0.46 0.96 24.25
C ALA A 110 -1.06 1.11 24.10
N LEU A 111 -1.69 0.34 23.21
CA LEU A 111 -3.15 0.29 23.07
C LEU A 111 -3.83 -0.25 24.32
N LEU A 112 -3.27 -1.31 24.93
CA LEU A 112 -3.73 -1.79 26.23
C LEU A 112 -3.57 -0.73 27.33
N ALA A 113 -2.44 -0.01 27.35
CA ALA A 113 -2.19 1.08 28.31
C ALA A 113 -3.15 2.28 28.11
N LEU A 114 -3.69 2.45 26.91
CA LEU A 114 -4.75 3.39 26.58
C LEU A 114 -6.15 2.89 27.01
N GLY A 115 -6.25 1.61 27.39
CA GLY A 115 -7.48 0.94 27.78
C GLY A 115 -8.30 0.44 26.58
N ALA A 116 -7.67 0.22 25.42
CA ALA A 116 -8.31 -0.50 24.33
C ALA A 116 -8.43 -1.99 24.69
N GLN A 117 -9.51 -2.61 24.24
CA GLN A 117 -9.74 -4.04 24.42
C GLN A 117 -9.41 -4.77 23.13
N SER A 118 -8.49 -5.73 23.22
CA SER A 118 -8.26 -6.67 22.13
C SER A 118 -9.51 -7.54 21.94
N GLY A 119 -9.89 -7.80 20.69
CA GLY A 119 -10.82 -8.86 20.37
C GLY A 119 -10.06 -10.09 19.84
N GLU A 120 -10.60 -10.66 18.79
CA GLU A 120 -10.08 -11.86 18.13
C GLU A 120 -9.74 -11.53 16.66
N PRO A 121 -8.60 -12.03 16.13
CA PRO A 121 -8.29 -12.00 14.70
C PRO A 121 -9.33 -12.74 13.84
N VAL A 122 -9.24 -12.56 12.53
CA VAL A 122 -10.08 -13.28 11.56
C VAL A 122 -9.97 -14.79 11.74
N SER A 123 -11.08 -15.50 11.54
CA SER A 123 -11.11 -16.94 11.30
C SER A 123 -11.78 -17.22 9.97
N PHE A 124 -11.19 -18.08 9.14
CA PHE A 124 -11.73 -18.42 7.81
C PHE A 124 -12.49 -19.75 7.82
N ASP A 125 -11.90 -20.78 8.42
CA ASP A 125 -12.43 -22.13 8.46
C ASP A 125 -12.87 -22.52 9.88
N PRO A 126 -13.95 -23.30 10.04
CA PRO A 126 -14.88 -23.76 9.01
C PRO A 126 -15.93 -22.70 8.61
N VAL A 127 -15.98 -21.58 9.34
CA VAL A 127 -16.92 -20.47 9.12
C VAL A 127 -16.16 -19.17 9.25
N PHE A 128 -16.33 -18.28 8.28
CA PHE A 128 -15.73 -16.95 8.33
C PHE A 128 -16.28 -16.16 9.53
N ASN A 129 -15.38 -15.69 10.39
CA ASN A 129 -15.65 -14.72 11.44
C ASN A 129 -14.74 -13.51 11.21
N ALA A 130 -15.33 -12.33 11.05
CA ALA A 130 -14.58 -11.10 10.89
C ALA A 130 -13.75 -10.82 12.16
N PRO A 131 -12.60 -10.10 12.03
CA PRO A 131 -11.88 -9.58 13.18
C PRO A 131 -12.79 -8.78 14.09
N THR A 132 -12.54 -8.86 15.40
CA THR A 132 -13.28 -8.12 16.42
C THR A 132 -12.32 -7.37 17.33
N GLY A 133 -12.83 -6.41 18.09
CA GLY A 133 -12.06 -5.67 19.08
C GLY A 133 -12.60 -4.27 19.31
N GLU A 134 -11.89 -3.49 20.10
CA GLU A 134 -12.16 -2.06 20.22
C GLU A 134 -12.01 -1.39 18.85
N VAL A 135 -13.03 -0.61 18.47
CA VAL A 135 -12.98 0.20 17.24
C VAL A 135 -12.01 1.36 17.44
N LEU A 136 -11.11 1.54 16.48
CA LEU A 136 -10.04 2.54 16.52
C LEU A 136 -10.27 3.64 15.48
N ALA A 137 -9.95 4.87 15.86
CA ALA A 137 -9.75 5.96 14.93
C ALA A 137 -8.27 6.04 14.59
N ILE A 138 -7.95 6.01 13.30
CA ILE A 138 -6.57 6.15 12.80
C ILE A 138 -6.50 7.39 11.93
N THR A 139 -5.73 8.36 12.40
CA THR A 139 -5.55 9.66 11.75
C THR A 139 -4.09 9.85 11.38
N ILE A 140 -3.82 10.27 10.15
CA ILE A 140 -2.47 10.50 9.65
C ILE A 140 -2.17 12.00 9.68
N LEU A 141 -1.03 12.37 10.24
CA LEU A 141 -0.55 13.75 10.33
C LEU A 141 0.77 13.90 9.58
N TRP A 142 0.85 14.88 8.67
CA TRP A 142 2.05 15.12 7.88
C TRP A 142 2.19 16.59 7.49
N LYS A 143 3.37 16.98 6.99
CA LYS A 143 3.56 18.28 6.34
C LYS A 143 3.21 18.13 4.86
N ALA A 144 2.19 18.82 4.39
CA ALA A 144 1.86 18.90 2.97
C ALA A 144 2.86 19.78 2.20
N ASP A 145 2.83 19.69 0.87
CA ASP A 145 3.73 20.44 -0.02
C ASP A 145 3.59 21.96 0.12
N ASP A 146 2.39 22.42 0.49
CA ASP A 146 2.11 23.83 0.82
C ASP A 146 2.72 24.29 2.16
N GLY A 147 3.41 23.39 2.87
CA GLY A 147 4.08 23.63 4.15
C GLY A 147 3.16 23.52 5.38
N THR A 148 1.86 23.35 5.18
CA THR A 148 0.90 23.20 6.28
C THR A 148 0.96 21.79 6.86
N VAL A 149 0.64 21.66 8.16
CA VAL A 149 0.43 20.33 8.75
C VAL A 149 -1.02 19.94 8.55
N ARG A 150 -1.23 18.87 7.79
CA ARG A 150 -2.53 18.25 7.56
C ARG A 150 -2.76 17.11 8.55
N GLU A 151 -4.03 16.85 8.80
CA GLU A 151 -4.56 15.76 9.61
C GLU A 151 -5.71 15.17 8.79
N GLN A 152 -5.65 13.89 8.48
CA GLN A 152 -6.65 13.22 7.64
C GLN A 152 -6.97 11.85 8.19
N ASP A 153 -8.22 11.42 8.00
CA ASP A 153 -8.62 10.07 8.33
C ASP A 153 -7.91 9.07 7.39
N SER A 154 -7.35 8.00 7.96
CA SER A 154 -6.66 6.96 7.19
C SER A 154 -7.53 6.28 6.12
N HIS A 155 -8.85 6.25 6.28
CA HIS A 155 -9.77 5.70 5.28
C HIS A 155 -9.68 6.46 3.95
N GLU A 156 -9.36 7.76 3.97
CA GLU A 156 -9.24 8.58 2.77
C GLU A 156 -7.96 8.28 1.96
N TRP A 157 -7.00 7.57 2.56
CA TRP A 157 -5.76 7.15 1.91
C TRP A 157 -5.90 5.81 1.17
N ILE A 158 -7.05 5.16 1.30
CA ILE A 158 -7.31 3.81 0.80
C ILE A 158 -8.57 3.85 -0.07
N GLN A 159 -8.50 3.26 -1.26
CA GLN A 159 -9.64 3.15 -2.16
C GLN A 159 -9.79 1.73 -2.73
N THR A 160 -10.95 1.43 -3.29
CA THR A 160 -11.18 0.17 -4.02
C THR A 160 -10.31 0.11 -5.28
N VAL A 161 -9.83 -1.10 -5.60
CA VAL A 161 -8.95 -1.32 -6.76
C VAL A 161 -9.62 -0.91 -8.05
N THR A 162 -8.91 -0.06 -8.80
CA THR A 162 -9.37 0.45 -10.11
C THR A 162 -8.66 -0.24 -11.27
N ARG A 163 -7.43 -0.72 -11.09
CA ARG A 163 -6.65 -1.42 -12.14
C ARG A 163 -7.10 -2.86 -12.35
N ARG A 164 -8.33 -3.03 -12.84
CA ARG A 164 -8.94 -4.33 -13.15
C ARG A 164 -9.94 -4.17 -14.28
N TYR A 165 -10.46 -5.30 -14.77
CA TYR A 165 -11.63 -5.30 -15.62
C TYR A 165 -12.90 -5.12 -14.79
N PHE A 166 -13.68 -4.12 -15.15
CA PHE A 166 -15.08 -3.98 -14.78
C PHE A 166 -15.93 -4.62 -15.86
N THR A 167 -17.03 -5.28 -15.49
CA THR A 167 -17.91 -5.96 -16.44
C THR A 167 -19.34 -5.46 -16.32
N ALA A 168 -20.04 -5.45 -17.45
CA ALA A 168 -21.48 -5.21 -17.50
C ALA A 168 -22.14 -6.21 -18.47
N PRO A 169 -23.29 -6.79 -18.12
CA PRO A 169 -23.95 -7.77 -18.99
C PRO A 169 -24.32 -7.19 -20.37
N LEU A 170 -23.97 -7.92 -21.43
CA LEU A 170 -24.35 -7.60 -22.80
C LEU A 170 -24.47 -8.90 -23.63
N VAL A 171 -25.71 -9.38 -23.78
CA VAL A 171 -25.99 -10.70 -24.43
C VAL A 171 -25.38 -10.81 -25.83
N THR A 172 -25.42 -9.74 -26.62
CA THR A 172 -24.86 -9.71 -27.97
C THR A 172 -24.42 -8.30 -28.31
N LEU A 173 -23.25 -8.17 -28.92
CA LEU A 173 -22.78 -6.89 -29.46
C LEU A 173 -23.73 -6.40 -30.57
N PRO A 174 -24.18 -5.13 -30.57
CA PRO A 174 -25.04 -4.59 -31.61
C PRO A 174 -24.53 -4.88 -33.03
N ALA A 175 -25.43 -5.23 -33.94
CA ALA A 175 -25.06 -5.64 -35.29
C ALA A 175 -24.32 -4.51 -36.03
N GLY A 176 -23.14 -4.81 -36.57
CA GLY A 176 -22.30 -3.84 -37.29
C GLY A 176 -21.49 -2.91 -36.39
N LEU A 177 -21.65 -2.99 -35.06
CA LEU A 177 -20.81 -2.25 -34.13
C LEU A 177 -19.39 -2.83 -34.12
N THR A 178 -18.40 -1.96 -34.31
CA THR A 178 -16.98 -2.27 -34.12
C THR A 178 -16.49 -1.46 -32.92
N LEU A 179 -15.88 -2.12 -31.94
CA LEU A 179 -15.28 -1.45 -30.79
C LEU A 179 -13.90 -0.86 -31.19
N PRO A 180 -13.47 0.28 -30.61
CA PRO A 180 -12.17 0.85 -30.92
C PRO A 180 -11.03 -0.08 -30.47
N GLU A 181 -10.07 -0.37 -31.37
CA GLU A 181 -8.93 -1.26 -31.07
C GLU A 181 -8.00 -0.66 -30.00
N ASP A 182 -7.82 0.66 -30.00
CA ASP A 182 -7.02 1.41 -29.02
C ASP A 182 -7.88 1.91 -27.84
N SER A 183 -8.73 1.05 -27.28
CA SER A 183 -9.53 1.38 -26.09
C SER A 183 -9.52 0.26 -25.05
N ASP A 184 -9.78 0.63 -23.80
CA ASP A 184 -9.98 -0.31 -22.69
C ASP A 184 -11.32 -1.06 -22.77
N LEU A 185 -12.16 -0.77 -23.78
CA LEU A 185 -13.49 -1.34 -23.96
C LEU A 185 -13.46 -2.60 -24.84
N MET A 186 -13.86 -3.74 -24.27
CA MET A 186 -13.81 -5.03 -24.93
C MET A 186 -15.16 -5.76 -24.82
N TYR A 187 -15.41 -6.71 -25.72
CA TYR A 187 -16.57 -7.59 -25.64
C TYR A 187 -16.13 -9.04 -25.46
N ASP A 188 -16.54 -9.66 -24.36
CA ASP A 188 -16.36 -11.09 -24.14
C ASP A 188 -17.60 -11.84 -24.61
N LYS A 189 -17.49 -12.45 -25.79
CA LYS A 189 -18.55 -13.26 -26.39
C LYS A 189 -18.85 -14.53 -25.59
N THR A 190 -17.88 -15.07 -24.86
CA THR A 190 -18.03 -16.30 -24.08
C THR A 190 -18.89 -16.05 -22.85
N ASN A 191 -18.58 -14.98 -22.10
CA ASN A 191 -19.31 -14.61 -20.89
C ASN A 191 -20.51 -13.69 -21.17
N GLN A 192 -20.66 -13.19 -22.40
CA GLN A 192 -21.72 -12.27 -22.81
C GLN A 192 -21.70 -10.97 -22.01
N GLU A 193 -20.52 -10.37 -21.91
CA GLU A 193 -20.27 -9.17 -21.12
C GLU A 193 -19.45 -8.15 -21.90
N LEU A 194 -19.71 -6.88 -21.62
CA LEU A 194 -18.87 -5.76 -22.01
C LEU A 194 -17.88 -5.52 -20.87
N LEU A 195 -16.61 -5.30 -21.19
CA LEU A 195 -15.53 -5.10 -20.23
C LEU A 195 -14.91 -3.73 -20.44
N HIS A 196 -14.50 -3.09 -19.35
CA HIS A 196 -13.66 -1.90 -19.36
C HIS A 196 -12.51 -2.08 -18.38
N PHE A 197 -11.27 -1.88 -18.82
CA PHE A 197 -10.12 -1.88 -17.93
C PHE A 197 -9.94 -0.51 -17.27
N GLY A 198 -9.76 -0.44 -15.95
CA GLY A 198 -9.54 0.85 -15.28
C GLY A 198 -10.80 1.67 -15.05
N THR A 199 -10.60 2.87 -14.51
CA THR A 199 -11.66 3.88 -14.34
C THR A 199 -12.11 4.43 -15.69
N MET A 200 -13.42 4.47 -15.96
CA MET A 200 -13.95 5.16 -17.13
C MET A 200 -14.29 6.62 -16.78
N SER A 201 -13.64 7.58 -17.44
CA SER A 201 -13.93 9.00 -17.29
C SER A 201 -15.29 9.38 -17.89
N ALA A 202 -15.81 10.56 -17.53
CA ALA A 202 -17.04 11.09 -18.12
C ALA A 202 -16.90 11.38 -19.62
N GLU A 203 -15.69 11.69 -20.08
CA GLU A 203 -15.36 11.91 -21.49
C GLU A 203 -15.35 10.59 -22.27
N GLU A 204 -14.71 9.55 -21.73
CA GLU A 204 -14.73 8.20 -22.31
C GLU A 204 -16.14 7.62 -22.34
N GLU A 205 -16.94 7.80 -21.29
CA GLU A 205 -18.33 7.41 -21.28
C GLU A 205 -19.08 8.07 -22.45
N LYS A 206 -18.99 9.40 -22.59
CA LYS A 206 -19.63 10.12 -23.70
C LYS A 206 -19.19 9.58 -25.06
N MET A 207 -17.89 9.34 -25.25
CA MET A 207 -17.34 8.76 -26.48
C MET A 207 -17.94 7.39 -26.76
N HIS A 208 -17.92 6.48 -25.79
CA HIS A 208 -18.47 5.13 -25.92
C HIS A 208 -19.97 5.15 -26.21
N LEU A 209 -20.73 6.06 -25.58
CA LEU A 209 -22.16 6.23 -25.85
C LEU A 209 -22.44 6.74 -27.27
N THR A 210 -21.46 7.25 -28.03
CA THR A 210 -21.69 7.58 -29.46
C THR A 210 -21.57 6.38 -30.39
N LEU A 211 -20.98 5.27 -29.93
CA LEU A 211 -20.70 4.10 -30.77
C LEU A 211 -21.98 3.38 -31.22
N SER A 212 -23.04 3.40 -30.41
CA SER A 212 -24.31 2.75 -30.72
C SER A 212 -25.48 3.34 -29.96
N ASN A 213 -26.64 3.48 -30.60
CA ASN A 213 -27.90 3.86 -29.96
C ASN A 213 -28.65 2.67 -29.33
N ASP A 214 -28.07 1.45 -29.36
CA ASP A 214 -28.67 0.27 -28.75
C ASP A 214 -28.86 0.46 -27.24
N PRO A 215 -30.08 0.28 -26.70
CA PRO A 215 -30.34 0.53 -25.28
C PRO A 215 -29.57 -0.38 -24.32
N ALA A 216 -29.30 -1.63 -24.69
CA ALA A 216 -28.56 -2.56 -23.83
C ALA A 216 -27.08 -2.17 -23.77
N PHE A 217 -26.49 -1.79 -24.90
CA PHE A 217 -25.13 -1.26 -24.96
C PHE A 217 -24.98 0.04 -24.16
N GLN A 218 -25.89 1.00 -24.34
CA GLN A 218 -25.90 2.27 -23.58
C GLN A 218 -25.99 2.03 -22.07
N LYS A 219 -26.83 1.09 -21.66
CA LYS A 219 -26.96 0.67 -20.26
C LYS A 219 -25.65 0.07 -19.74
N ALA A 220 -25.03 -0.84 -20.50
CA ALA A 220 -23.77 -1.47 -20.12
C ALA A 220 -22.64 -0.44 -19.95
N ILE A 221 -22.53 0.55 -20.84
CA ILE A 221 -21.53 1.64 -20.70
C ILE A 221 -21.75 2.44 -19.42
N ARG A 222 -22.99 2.83 -19.11
CA ARG A 222 -23.30 3.56 -17.85
C ARG A 222 -23.01 2.72 -16.60
N GLU A 223 -23.26 1.41 -16.66
CA GLU A 223 -22.93 0.49 -15.57
C GLU A 223 -21.42 0.35 -15.37
N LEU A 224 -20.65 0.23 -16.46
CA LEU A 224 -19.18 0.23 -16.42
C LEU A 224 -18.63 1.54 -15.88
N GLN A 225 -19.16 2.69 -16.33
CA GLN A 225 -18.76 4.00 -15.82
C GLN A 225 -18.97 4.09 -14.31
N LYS A 226 -20.18 3.75 -13.85
CA LYS A 226 -20.52 3.84 -12.43
C LYS A 226 -19.68 2.89 -11.57
N SER A 227 -19.53 1.63 -12.01
CA SER A 227 -18.85 0.59 -11.23
C SER A 227 -17.33 0.73 -11.22
N SER A 228 -16.77 1.41 -12.23
CA SER A 228 -15.33 1.66 -12.33
C SER A 228 -14.83 2.82 -11.48
N GLN A 229 -15.71 3.59 -10.84
CA GLN A 229 -15.27 4.68 -9.96
C GLN A 229 -14.76 4.12 -8.62
N PRO A 230 -13.60 4.61 -8.12
CA PRO A 230 -13.10 4.22 -6.82
C PRO A 230 -14.05 4.71 -5.71
N SER A 231 -14.14 3.91 -4.65
CA SER A 231 -14.76 4.29 -3.39
C SER A 231 -13.73 4.16 -2.27
N LEU A 232 -13.76 5.08 -1.31
CA LEU A 232 -12.88 5.02 -0.14
C LEU A 232 -13.17 3.80 0.73
N LEU A 233 -12.23 3.44 1.60
CA LEU A 233 -12.46 2.42 2.63
C LEU A 233 -13.62 2.87 3.54
N GLU A 234 -14.58 1.99 3.79
CA GLU A 234 -15.72 2.24 4.70
C GLU A 234 -15.69 1.37 5.97
N ALA A 235 -14.74 0.43 6.05
CA ALA A 235 -14.69 -0.57 7.12
C ALA A 235 -13.97 -0.05 8.37
N ASP A 236 -14.57 -0.30 9.53
CA ASP A 236 -13.96 0.06 10.82
C ASP A 236 -12.61 -0.65 11.05
N TRP A 237 -11.65 0.09 11.62
CA TRP A 237 -10.44 -0.48 12.19
C TRP A 237 -10.75 -1.10 13.57
N VAL A 238 -10.36 -2.36 13.78
CA VAL A 238 -10.51 -3.03 15.09
C VAL A 238 -9.18 -3.53 15.63
N PHE A 239 -9.02 -3.39 16.95
CA PHE A 239 -7.87 -3.95 17.66
C PHE A 239 -8.06 -5.46 17.88
N ALA A 240 -7.66 -6.27 16.90
CA ALA A 240 -7.75 -7.72 16.93
C ALA A 240 -6.70 -8.38 17.84
N GLY A 241 -5.53 -7.76 17.97
CA GLY A 241 -4.49 -8.12 18.93
C GLY A 241 -3.57 -9.28 18.55
N SER A 242 -3.67 -9.85 17.35
CA SER A 242 -2.79 -10.92 16.83
C SER A 242 -2.74 -12.17 17.72
N ILE A 243 -1.82 -13.08 17.41
CA ILE A 243 -1.60 -14.33 18.14
C ILE A 243 -0.13 -14.51 18.53
N ILE A 244 0.10 -15.29 19.59
CA ILE A 244 1.44 -15.72 20.00
C ILE A 244 1.66 -17.14 19.48
N ASP A 245 2.65 -17.30 18.60
CA ASP A 245 3.15 -18.60 18.18
C ASP A 245 4.26 -19.08 19.13
N VAL A 246 4.37 -20.40 19.28
CA VAL A 246 5.40 -21.04 20.10
C VAL A 246 6.14 -22.04 19.23
N ASP A 247 7.42 -21.77 18.99
CA ASP A 247 8.28 -22.68 18.24
C ASP A 247 8.31 -24.06 18.95
N PRO A 248 7.88 -25.14 18.28
CA PRO A 248 7.76 -26.46 18.91
C PRO A 248 9.11 -27.11 19.23
N THR A 249 10.20 -26.63 18.63
CA THR A 249 11.56 -27.13 18.82
C THR A 249 12.28 -26.35 19.92
N THR A 250 12.20 -25.03 19.88
CA THR A 250 12.96 -24.15 20.79
C THR A 250 12.15 -23.67 21.99
N GLY A 251 10.82 -23.74 21.93
CA GLY A 251 9.91 -23.17 22.92
C GLY A 251 9.82 -21.64 22.89
N GLN A 252 10.46 -21.00 21.89
CA GLN A 252 10.48 -19.54 21.78
C GLN A 252 9.09 -19.02 21.40
N LYS A 253 8.61 -18.03 22.16
CA LYS A 253 7.36 -17.32 21.86
C LYS A 253 7.61 -16.20 20.87
N ARG A 254 6.71 -16.05 19.88
CA ARG A 254 6.76 -15.00 18.87
C ARG A 254 5.38 -14.37 18.74
N TYR A 255 5.31 -13.05 18.87
CA TYR A 255 4.09 -12.31 18.58
C TYR A 255 3.99 -12.13 17.07
N LEU A 256 2.99 -12.72 16.41
CA LEU A 256 3.04 -12.88 14.96
C LEU A 256 2.94 -11.58 14.17
N ALA A 257 2.24 -10.57 14.70
CA ALA A 257 2.19 -9.25 14.06
C ALA A 257 3.57 -8.55 13.97
N ASP A 258 4.56 -8.96 14.77
CA ASP A 258 5.95 -8.47 14.59
C ASP A 258 6.55 -8.91 13.25
N GLY A 259 5.93 -9.88 12.55
CA GLY A 259 6.31 -10.34 11.22
C GLY A 259 5.78 -9.49 10.05
N GLY A 260 4.95 -8.47 10.30
CA GLY A 260 4.48 -7.56 9.24
C GLY A 260 3.03 -7.10 9.37
N ASP A 261 2.18 -7.91 10.02
CA ASP A 261 0.72 -7.74 10.01
C ASP A 261 0.25 -6.75 11.09
N LEU A 262 0.68 -5.50 10.96
CA LEU A 262 0.49 -4.46 11.97
C LEU A 262 -0.88 -3.76 11.85
N ILE A 263 -1.17 -3.09 10.73
CA ILE A 263 -2.47 -2.46 10.45
C ILE A 263 -2.94 -2.90 9.06
N CYS A 264 -3.88 -3.84 9.01
CA CYS A 264 -4.19 -4.61 7.80
C CYS A 264 -5.50 -4.17 7.14
N VAL A 265 -5.48 -4.01 5.81
CA VAL A 265 -6.69 -3.83 4.96
C VAL A 265 -7.11 -5.13 4.28
N ALA A 266 -6.28 -6.16 4.35
CA ALA A 266 -6.64 -7.55 4.10
C ALA A 266 -6.61 -8.32 5.42
N ASN A 267 -7.53 -9.27 5.60
CA ASN A 267 -7.65 -9.96 6.88
C ASN A 267 -6.58 -11.03 7.04
N PHE A 268 -5.84 -10.98 8.15
CA PHE A 268 -4.82 -11.98 8.50
C PHE A 268 -5.07 -12.52 9.92
N PRO A 269 -4.94 -13.85 10.15
CA PRO A 269 -5.02 -14.41 11.51
C PRO A 269 -3.97 -13.83 12.46
N SER A 270 -2.87 -13.30 11.92
CA SER A 270 -1.78 -12.64 12.62
C SER A 270 -1.93 -11.12 12.74
N ALA A 271 -3.02 -10.51 12.24
CA ALA A 271 -3.21 -9.06 12.29
C ALA A 271 -3.33 -8.51 13.72
N MET A 272 -2.61 -7.43 14.03
CA MET A 272 -2.78 -6.69 15.28
C MET A 272 -3.96 -5.71 15.22
N ILE A 273 -4.04 -4.90 14.15
CA ILE A 273 -5.20 -4.10 13.79
C ILE A 273 -5.64 -4.56 12.41
N ASP A 274 -6.94 -4.74 12.23
CA ASP A 274 -7.54 -5.27 11.00
C ASP A 274 -8.85 -4.52 10.69
N ILE A 275 -9.35 -4.66 9.47
CA ILE A 275 -10.67 -4.15 9.10
C ILE A 275 -11.78 -5.14 9.52
N ALA A 276 -12.85 -4.62 10.12
CA ALA A 276 -13.94 -5.43 10.70
C ALA A 276 -14.95 -5.99 9.67
N ILE A 277 -14.50 -6.22 8.44
CA ILE A 277 -15.29 -6.81 7.37
C ILE A 277 -14.52 -7.93 6.71
N LYS A 278 -15.21 -8.76 5.93
CA LYS A 278 -14.55 -9.69 5.02
C LYS A 278 -13.82 -8.90 3.94
N SER A 279 -12.51 -8.80 4.08
CA SER A 279 -11.62 -8.37 3.01
C SER A 279 -11.76 -9.34 1.83
N SER A 280 -11.77 -8.80 0.63
CA SER A 280 -12.24 -9.54 -0.56
C SER A 280 -11.13 -10.29 -1.27
N ALA A 281 -10.00 -10.52 -0.59
CA ALA A 281 -8.91 -11.35 -1.06
C ALA A 281 -9.39 -12.74 -1.52
N SER A 282 -10.52 -13.24 -0.99
CA SER A 282 -11.08 -14.55 -1.38
C SER A 282 -11.83 -14.55 -2.73
N ASP A 283 -12.28 -13.41 -3.24
CA ASP A 283 -13.26 -13.36 -4.34
C ASP A 283 -12.73 -12.59 -5.58
N GLY A 284 -11.44 -12.20 -5.59
CA GLY A 284 -10.73 -11.64 -6.76
C GLY A 284 -11.26 -10.31 -7.31
N GLN A 285 -12.25 -9.69 -6.66
CA GLN A 285 -13.06 -8.60 -7.23
C GLN A 285 -13.02 -7.30 -6.40
N ARG A 286 -12.41 -7.29 -5.21
CA ARG A 286 -12.41 -6.13 -4.30
C ARG A 286 -11.15 -6.11 -3.41
N GLY A 287 -10.00 -5.88 -4.04
CA GLY A 287 -8.83 -5.43 -3.29
C GLY A 287 -8.96 -3.97 -2.87
N TYR A 288 -8.06 -3.51 -2.01
CA TYR A 288 -7.81 -2.10 -1.79
C TYR A 288 -6.49 -1.69 -2.44
N GLU A 289 -6.39 -0.43 -2.85
CA GLU A 289 -5.17 0.22 -3.34
C GLU A 289 -4.96 1.56 -2.62
N ALA A 290 -3.73 2.04 -2.61
CA ALA A 290 -3.43 3.38 -2.11
C ALA A 290 -4.11 4.44 -2.99
N ASN A 291 -4.64 5.50 -2.37
CA ASN A 291 -5.22 6.63 -3.06
C ASN A 291 -4.13 7.70 -3.34
N PRO A 292 -3.58 7.79 -4.57
CA PRO A 292 -2.48 8.72 -4.87
C PRO A 292 -2.88 10.19 -4.76
N GLN A 293 -4.18 10.52 -4.74
CA GLN A 293 -4.65 11.90 -4.59
C GLN A 293 -4.52 12.42 -3.15
N THR A 294 -4.42 11.53 -2.17
CA THR A 294 -4.37 11.89 -0.74
C THR A 294 -3.07 11.48 -0.07
N VAL A 295 -2.44 10.39 -0.52
CA VAL A 295 -1.16 9.92 0.00
C VAL A 295 -0.02 10.82 -0.54
N PRO A 296 0.81 11.44 0.31
CA PRO A 296 1.94 12.24 -0.13
C PRO A 296 3.07 11.36 -0.70
N ALA A 297 4.09 11.97 -1.29
CA ALA A 297 5.16 11.24 -1.96
C ALA A 297 5.87 10.22 -1.02
N PRO A 298 6.36 9.08 -1.55
CA PRO A 298 7.19 8.15 -0.80
C PRO A 298 8.37 8.84 -0.11
N GLY A 299 8.72 8.39 1.09
CA GLY A 299 9.72 9.03 1.94
C GLY A 299 9.17 10.16 2.82
N THR A 300 7.92 10.59 2.65
CA THR A 300 7.31 11.63 3.50
C THR A 300 7.17 11.13 4.95
N PRO A 301 7.76 11.83 5.93
CA PRO A 301 7.57 11.49 7.34
C PRO A 301 6.17 11.87 7.81
N VAL A 302 5.54 10.95 8.52
CA VAL A 302 4.20 11.12 9.09
C VAL A 302 4.18 10.76 10.57
N VAL A 303 3.12 11.18 11.25
CA VAL A 303 2.73 10.67 12.56
C VAL A 303 1.36 9.99 12.41
N ILE A 304 1.29 8.72 12.76
CA ILE A 304 0.03 7.99 12.90
C ILE A 304 -0.48 8.25 14.31
N LYS A 305 -1.67 8.83 14.43
CA LYS A 305 -2.38 9.00 15.68
C LYS A 305 -3.46 7.93 15.76
N ILE A 306 -3.42 7.12 16.81
CA ILE A 306 -4.43 6.08 17.06
C ILE A 306 -5.15 6.38 18.36
N GLN A 307 -6.48 6.37 18.30
CA GLN A 307 -7.38 6.55 19.43
C GLN A 307 -8.42 5.44 19.44
N ARG A 308 -9.07 5.19 20.57
CA ARG A 308 -10.35 4.46 20.57
C ARG A 308 -11.39 5.36 19.93
N GLN A 309 -12.23 4.84 19.05
CA GLN A 309 -13.23 5.64 18.32
C GLN A 309 -14.12 6.46 19.28
N LYS A 310 -14.53 5.86 20.40
CA LYS A 310 -15.33 6.50 21.45
C LYS A 310 -14.65 7.69 22.15
N ASP A 311 -13.34 7.82 22.05
CA ASP A 311 -12.56 8.91 22.65
C ASP A 311 -12.25 10.04 21.67
N VAL A 312 -12.56 9.88 20.39
CA VAL A 312 -12.43 10.97 19.42
C VAL A 312 -13.42 12.05 19.82
N ALA A 313 -12.89 13.23 20.14
CA ALA A 313 -13.73 14.38 20.42
C ALA A 313 -14.57 14.67 19.18
N VAL A 314 -15.89 14.59 19.29
CA VAL A 314 -16.79 15.05 18.23
C VAL A 314 -16.50 16.54 18.06
N LYS A 315 -15.87 16.92 16.94
CA LYS A 315 -15.86 18.33 16.52
C LYS A 315 -17.33 18.71 16.43
N GLN A 316 -17.81 19.55 17.35
CA GLN A 316 -19.11 20.20 17.14
C GLN A 316 -19.01 20.91 15.80
N ALA A 317 -19.81 20.47 14.84
CA ALA A 317 -20.00 21.19 13.60
C ALA A 317 -20.61 22.54 14.00
N ASN A 318 -19.81 23.61 13.90
CA ASN A 318 -20.30 24.98 13.89
C ASN A 318 -20.84 25.29 12.50
#